data_AF-A0AA42BWU6-F1
#
_entry.id   AF-A0AA42BWU6-F1
#
_cell.length_a   1.000
_cell.length_b   1.000
_cell.length_c   1.000
_cell.angle_alpha   90.00
_cell.angle_beta   90.00
_cell.angle_gamma   90.00
#
_symmetry.space_group_name_H-M   'P 1'
#
loop_
_entity.id
_entity.type
_entity.pdbx_description
1 polymer ?
#
loop_
_entity_poly.entity_id
_entity_poly.type
_entity_poly.pdbx_seq_one_letter_code
_entity_poly.pdbx_strand_id
1 'polypeptide(L)'
;MNHRLAFLATAALALGLTIAVPANADTTAKEDRAVAWANSKVGSNDYVFACGRFVANAYGEPGLGYPSALAFHDHLAATKQIHMDTDIPKGALVFSQSPWDIDGAGHQGHVVIARGDGTFVSGGVDQSSQLNVAGVGGGSTVQIFKSWNPAPGAEYLGWAPPPATWPGV
;
A
#
# COMPACT_ATOMS: atom_id res chain seq x y z
N MET A 1 -56.84 -51.65 -14.83
CA MET A 1 -56.73 -50.98 -13.51
C MET A 1 -55.49 -51.58 -12.84
N ASN A 2 -54.32 -50.95 -12.95
CA ASN A 2 -53.80 -49.90 -12.03
C ASN A 2 -53.41 -50.54 -10.67
N HIS A 3 -52.20 -50.48 -10.08
CA HIS A 3 -51.10 -49.51 -10.14
C HIS A 3 -49.76 -50.14 -9.68
N ARG A 4 -48.64 -49.60 -10.20
CA ARG A 4 -47.27 -49.67 -9.66
C ARG A 4 -47.10 -48.67 -8.52
N LEU A 5 -46.28 -48.96 -7.49
CA LEU A 5 -45.45 -48.01 -6.68
C LEU A 5 -44.58 -48.87 -5.73
N ALA A 6 -43.25 -48.89 -5.72
CA ALA A 6 -42.19 -47.87 -5.69
C ALA A 6 -41.62 -47.68 -4.27
N PHE A 7 -40.30 -47.95 -4.15
CA PHE A 7 -39.43 -47.69 -3.01
C PHE A 7 -39.40 -46.20 -2.65
N LEU A 8 -39.36 -45.89 -1.36
CA LEU A 8 -38.99 -44.57 -0.84
C LEU A 8 -37.82 -44.74 0.12
N ALA A 9 -36.62 -44.43 -0.36
CA ALA A 9 -35.46 -44.12 0.47
C ALA A 9 -35.46 -42.60 0.68
N THR A 10 -35.59 -42.17 1.94
CA THR A 10 -35.45 -40.77 2.34
C THR A 10 -33.98 -40.52 2.66
N ALA A 11 -33.28 -39.76 1.82
CA ALA A 11 -32.00 -39.16 2.15
C ALA A 11 -32.17 -37.64 2.11
N ALA A 12 -32.07 -37.01 3.28
CA ALA A 12 -32.22 -35.58 3.47
C ALA A 12 -31.03 -34.84 2.82
N LEU A 13 -31.31 -33.89 1.93
CA LEU A 13 -30.33 -32.89 1.50
C LEU A 13 -30.13 -31.89 2.63
N ALA A 14 -28.94 -31.88 3.24
CA ALA A 14 -28.47 -30.76 4.04
C ALA A 14 -27.96 -29.66 3.10
N LEU A 15 -28.73 -28.58 2.96
CA LEU A 15 -28.27 -27.33 2.35
C LEU A 15 -27.32 -26.63 3.33
N GLY A 16 -26.01 -26.79 3.11
CA GLY A 16 -25.00 -25.97 3.75
C GLY A 16 -25.01 -24.57 3.15
N LEU A 17 -25.51 -23.58 3.89
CA LEU A 17 -25.25 -22.17 3.59
C LEU A 17 -23.78 -21.88 3.94
N THR A 18 -22.93 -21.78 2.93
CA THR A 18 -21.62 -21.15 3.07
C THR A 18 -21.83 -19.64 3.11
N ILE A 19 -21.66 -19.04 4.29
CA ILE A 19 -21.64 -17.59 4.45
C ILE A 19 -20.27 -17.13 3.94
N ALA A 20 -20.22 -16.56 2.74
CA ALA A 20 -19.02 -15.92 2.22
C ALA A 20 -18.71 -14.67 3.07
N VAL A 21 -17.54 -14.64 3.70
CA VAL A 21 -17.08 -13.51 4.51
C VAL A 21 -16.71 -12.34 3.57
N PRO A 22 -17.23 -11.12 3.78
CA PRO A 22 -16.90 -9.96 2.95
C PRO A 22 -15.56 -9.34 3.37
N ALA A 23 -14.47 -10.09 3.29
CA ALA A 23 -13.15 -9.57 3.67
C ALA A 23 -12.57 -8.60 2.60
N ASN A 24 -12.94 -8.77 1.33
CA ASN A 24 -12.33 -8.03 0.22
C ASN A 24 -12.95 -6.64 -0.05
N ALA A 25 -14.23 -6.43 0.28
CA ALA A 25 -14.88 -5.15 -0.01
C ALA A 25 -14.38 -4.05 0.95
N ASP A 26 -14.21 -4.39 2.23
CA ASP A 26 -13.73 -3.46 3.25
C ASP A 26 -12.25 -3.12 3.07
N THR A 27 -11.43 -4.07 2.59
CA THR A 27 -10.04 -3.77 2.20
C THR A 27 -10.03 -2.81 1.02
N THR A 28 -10.67 -3.15 -0.10
CA THR A 28 -10.67 -2.27 -1.29
C THR A 28 -11.17 -0.86 -0.94
N ALA A 29 -12.17 -0.74 -0.08
CA ALA A 29 -12.66 0.55 0.39
C ALA A 29 -11.60 1.35 1.19
N LYS A 30 -10.79 0.73 2.05
CA LYS A 30 -9.73 1.45 2.79
C LYS A 30 -8.56 1.85 1.89
N GLU A 31 -8.19 1.01 0.93
CA GLU A 31 -7.15 1.34 -0.05
C GLU A 31 -7.59 2.48 -0.98
N ASP A 32 -8.85 2.47 -1.40
CA ASP A 32 -9.44 3.56 -2.19
C ASP A 32 -9.46 4.89 -1.43
N ARG A 33 -9.85 4.87 -0.15
CA ARG A 33 -9.81 6.04 0.75
C ARG A 33 -8.39 6.58 0.88
N ALA A 34 -7.43 5.72 1.23
CA ALA A 34 -6.03 6.11 1.38
C ALA A 34 -5.44 6.71 0.10
N VAL A 35 -5.72 6.13 -1.06
CA VAL A 35 -5.29 6.69 -2.35
C VAL A 35 -5.97 8.02 -2.64
N ALA A 36 -7.27 8.18 -2.35
CA ALA A 36 -7.98 9.45 -2.52
C ALA A 36 -7.40 10.55 -1.61
N TRP A 37 -7.16 10.24 -0.33
CA TRP A 37 -6.52 11.15 0.60
C TRP A 37 -5.11 11.53 0.13
N ALA A 38 -4.30 10.55 -0.29
CA ALA A 38 -2.95 10.78 -0.76
C ALA A 38 -2.92 11.71 -1.99
N ASN A 39 -3.82 11.49 -2.95
CA ASN A 39 -3.97 12.37 -4.12
C ASN A 39 -4.39 13.79 -3.72
N SER A 40 -5.24 13.96 -2.70
CA SER A 40 -5.66 15.28 -2.21
C SER A 40 -4.51 16.10 -1.60
N LYS A 41 -3.41 15.44 -1.23
CA LYS A 41 -2.21 16.06 -0.66
C LYS A 41 -1.14 16.40 -1.69
N VAL A 42 -1.30 16.00 -2.96
CA VAL A 42 -0.35 16.32 -4.02
C VAL A 42 -0.17 17.84 -4.11
N GLY A 43 1.09 18.29 -4.10
CA GLY A 43 1.44 19.71 -4.02
C GLY A 43 1.64 20.26 -2.60
N SER A 44 1.45 19.44 -1.55
CA SER A 44 1.72 19.83 -0.16
C SER A 44 3.21 19.75 0.20
N ASN A 45 3.60 20.60 1.15
CA ASN A 45 4.92 20.62 1.79
C ASN A 45 4.91 20.12 3.25
N ASP A 46 3.80 19.53 3.70
CA ASP A 46 3.62 19.12 5.11
C ASP A 46 4.46 17.88 5.50
N TYR A 47 5.08 17.22 4.52
CA TYR A 47 5.80 15.96 4.68
C TYR A 47 7.24 16.07 4.18
N VAL A 48 8.04 16.95 4.76
CA VAL A 48 9.50 16.99 4.49
C VAL A 48 10.16 15.78 5.17
N PHE A 49 10.88 14.93 4.42
CA PHE A 49 11.55 13.71 4.92
C PHE A 49 10.67 12.73 5.72
N ALA A 50 9.35 12.78 5.53
CA ALA A 50 8.36 12.07 6.34
C ALA A 50 7.53 11.05 5.54
N CYS A 51 8.16 10.27 4.65
CA CYS A 51 7.47 9.29 3.78
C CYS A 51 6.64 8.27 4.59
N GLY A 52 7.20 7.73 5.67
CA GLY A 52 6.50 6.82 6.57
C GLY A 52 5.28 7.45 7.24
N ARG A 53 5.38 8.71 7.67
CA ARG A 53 4.25 9.44 8.27
C ARG A 53 3.18 9.76 7.22
N PHE A 54 3.59 10.06 5.99
CA PHE A 54 2.65 10.30 4.90
C PHE A 54 1.77 9.08 4.64
N VAL A 55 2.38 7.90 4.47
CA VAL A 55 1.61 6.68 4.19
C VAL A 55 0.76 6.25 5.39
N ALA A 56 1.27 6.38 6.61
CA ALA A 56 0.48 6.11 7.82
C ALA A 56 -0.75 7.02 7.91
N ASN A 57 -0.57 8.33 7.68
CA ASN A 57 -1.66 9.29 7.73
C ASN A 57 -2.72 9.04 6.66
N ALA A 58 -2.34 8.61 5.44
CA ALA A 58 -3.28 8.18 4.41
C ALA A 58 -4.13 7.00 4.87
N TYR A 59 -3.58 6.18 5.75
CA TYR A 59 -4.25 5.05 6.36
C TYR A 59 -4.89 5.34 7.72
N GLY A 60 -4.93 6.60 8.15
CA GLY A 60 -5.56 7.04 9.41
C GLY A 60 -4.72 6.85 10.66
N GLU A 61 -3.45 6.51 10.52
CA GLU A 61 -2.52 6.33 11.62
C GLU A 61 -1.55 7.51 11.76
N PRO A 62 -1.10 7.85 12.97
CA PRO A 62 -0.19 8.97 13.19
C PRO A 62 1.26 8.70 12.71
N GLY A 63 1.60 7.43 12.41
CA GLY A 63 2.93 7.01 11.97
C GLY A 63 3.01 5.50 11.75
N LEU A 64 4.13 5.01 11.22
CA LEU A 64 4.32 3.59 10.88
C LEU A 64 4.32 2.67 12.13
N GLY A 65 4.65 3.20 13.30
CA GLY A 65 5.01 2.40 14.48
C GLY A 65 6.45 1.85 14.43
N TYR A 66 7.22 2.25 13.41
CA TYR A 66 8.61 1.87 13.18
C TYR A 66 9.47 3.12 12.98
N PRO A 67 10.78 3.07 13.29
CA PRO A 67 11.66 4.23 13.21
C PRO A 67 11.92 4.71 11.77
N SER A 68 11.73 3.85 10.77
CA SER A 68 11.96 4.18 9.36
C SER A 68 11.11 3.31 8.43
N ALA A 69 11.04 3.68 7.15
CA ALA A 69 10.39 2.86 6.13
C ALA A 69 11.13 1.54 5.94
N LEU A 70 12.47 1.55 6.01
CA LEU A 70 13.29 0.33 5.94
C LEU A 70 13.03 -0.60 7.13
N ALA A 71 12.96 -0.06 8.35
CA ALA A 71 12.67 -0.88 9.53
C ALA A 71 11.27 -1.52 9.46
N PHE A 72 10.29 -0.80 8.90
CA PHE A 72 8.96 -1.35 8.67
C PHE A 72 8.98 -2.43 7.58
N HIS A 73 9.67 -2.17 6.47
CA HIS A 73 9.91 -3.15 5.42
C HIS A 73 10.54 -4.43 6.00
N ASP A 74 11.59 -4.32 6.81
CA ASP A 74 12.32 -5.46 7.35
C ASP A 74 11.44 -6.32 8.27
N HIS A 75 10.55 -5.68 9.03
CA HIS A 75 9.54 -6.39 9.79
C HIS A 75 8.56 -7.17 8.89
N LEU A 76 8.07 -6.54 7.82
CA LEU A 76 7.19 -7.19 6.84
C LEU A 76 7.90 -8.33 6.11
N ALA A 77 9.17 -8.16 5.76
CA ALA A 77 10.00 -9.19 5.13
C ALA A 77 10.20 -10.39 6.07
N ALA A 78 10.54 -10.15 7.34
CA ALA A 78 10.70 -11.19 8.36
C ALA A 78 9.40 -11.99 8.59
N THR A 79 8.24 -11.36 8.39
CA THR A 79 6.92 -11.97 8.50
C THR A 79 6.34 -12.46 7.16
N LYS A 80 7.14 -12.43 6.08
CA LYS A 80 6.78 -12.91 4.73
C LYS A 80 5.59 -12.19 4.10
N GLN A 81 5.45 -10.90 4.38
CA GLN A 81 4.39 -10.03 3.83
C GLN A 81 4.87 -9.20 2.63
N ILE A 82 6.16 -9.28 2.27
CA ILE A 82 6.72 -8.59 1.10
C ILE A 82 6.54 -9.45 -0.16
N HIS A 83 6.01 -8.82 -1.20
CA HIS A 83 5.83 -9.33 -2.54
C HIS A 83 6.86 -8.68 -3.48
N MET A 84 7.57 -9.50 -4.26
CA MET A 84 8.65 -9.03 -5.15
C MET A 84 8.22 -8.87 -6.61
N ASP A 85 7.00 -9.28 -6.96
CA ASP A 85 6.45 -9.04 -8.28
C ASP A 85 6.12 -7.55 -8.52
N THR A 86 5.75 -7.25 -9.76
CA THR A 86 5.38 -5.90 -10.20
C THR A 86 3.87 -5.75 -10.43
N ASP A 87 3.06 -6.74 -10.03
CA ASP A 87 1.60 -6.65 -10.03
C ASP A 87 1.13 -5.95 -8.74
N ILE A 88 1.50 -4.67 -8.64
CA ILE A 88 1.32 -3.88 -7.42
C ILE A 88 -0.13 -3.39 -7.35
N PRO A 89 -0.94 -3.86 -6.38
CA PRO A 89 -2.33 -3.45 -6.29
C PRO A 89 -2.45 -2.00 -5.81
N LYS A 90 -3.59 -1.37 -6.13
CA LYS A 90 -3.94 -0.04 -5.61
C LYS A 90 -3.91 -0.04 -4.09
N GLY A 91 -3.30 1.00 -3.51
CA GLY A 91 -3.13 1.15 -2.06
C GLY A 91 -1.99 0.32 -1.46
N ALA A 92 -1.28 -0.50 -2.24
CA ALA A 92 -0.10 -1.16 -1.72
C ALA A 92 0.94 -0.14 -1.23
N LEU A 93 1.62 -0.51 -0.14
CA LEU A 93 2.81 0.17 0.33
C LEU A 93 4.00 -0.39 -0.45
N VAL A 94 4.71 0.48 -1.15
CA VAL A 94 5.80 0.09 -2.06
C VAL A 94 7.10 0.61 -1.51
N PHE A 95 8.04 -0.30 -1.25
CA PHE A 95 9.27 -0.03 -0.55
C PHE A 95 10.45 0.03 -1.52
N SER A 96 11.37 0.94 -1.22
CA SER A 96 12.64 1.07 -1.94
C SER A 96 13.72 1.60 -1.00
N GLN A 97 14.95 1.55 -1.47
CA GLN A 97 16.06 2.26 -0.86
C GLN A 97 16.93 2.87 -1.93
N SER A 98 17.63 3.95 -1.60
CA SER A 98 18.62 4.56 -2.45
C SER A 98 19.75 5.14 -1.59
N PRO A 99 20.91 5.43 -2.19
CA PRO A 99 21.98 6.16 -1.51
C PRO A 99 21.58 7.57 -1.03
N TRP A 100 20.41 8.06 -1.45
CA TRP A 100 19.86 9.37 -1.09
C TRP A 100 18.88 9.29 0.09
N ASP A 101 18.45 8.08 0.46
CA ASP A 101 17.55 7.83 1.58
C ASP A 101 18.35 7.67 2.89
N ILE A 102 19.37 8.51 3.11
CA ILE A 102 20.27 8.43 4.26
C ILE A 102 19.96 9.56 5.24
N ASP A 103 19.77 9.22 6.51
CA ASP A 103 19.72 10.17 7.62
C ASP A 103 20.76 9.75 8.67
N GLY A 104 21.65 10.68 9.03
CA GLY A 104 22.83 10.38 9.83
C GLY A 104 23.72 9.31 9.20
N ALA A 105 23.82 8.15 9.85
CA ALA A 105 24.69 7.03 9.45
C ALA A 105 23.93 5.84 8.83
N GLY A 106 22.61 5.93 8.63
CA GLY A 106 21.77 4.80 8.24
C GLY A 106 20.84 5.08 7.06
N HIS A 107 20.42 4.02 6.36
CA HIS A 107 19.37 4.10 5.34
C HIS A 107 18.00 4.11 6.02
N GLN A 108 17.19 5.10 5.69
CA GLN A 108 15.82 5.24 6.18
C GLN A 108 14.83 4.48 5.29
N GLY A 109 15.23 4.17 4.06
CA GLY A 109 14.36 3.64 3.02
C GLY A 109 13.32 4.66 2.57
N HIS A 110 12.53 4.28 1.58
CA HIS A 110 11.45 5.08 1.04
C HIS A 110 10.20 4.21 0.86
N VAL A 111 9.05 4.76 1.21
CA VAL A 111 7.75 4.11 1.04
C VAL A 111 6.78 5.05 0.35
N VAL A 112 6.07 4.53 -0.65
CA VAL A 112 5.05 5.24 -1.44
C VAL A 112 3.76 4.43 -1.49
N ILE A 113 2.66 5.08 -1.90
CA ILE A 113 1.36 4.41 -2.10
C ILE A 113 1.13 4.21 -3.59
N ALA A 114 0.87 2.96 -4.00
CA ALA A 114 0.48 2.64 -5.38
C ALA A 114 -0.92 3.16 -5.72
N ARG A 115 -1.06 3.85 -6.86
CA ARG A 115 -2.36 4.40 -7.32
C ARG A 115 -3.20 3.38 -8.10
N GLY A 116 -2.62 2.23 -8.46
CA GLY A 116 -3.26 1.18 -9.26
C GLY A 116 -3.24 1.40 -10.77
N ASP A 117 -2.70 2.53 -11.23
CA ASP A 117 -2.54 2.89 -12.64
C ASP A 117 -1.06 2.84 -13.09
N GLY A 118 -0.21 2.16 -12.32
CA GLY A 118 1.24 2.10 -12.53
C GLY A 118 2.00 3.34 -12.03
N THR A 119 1.33 4.27 -11.36
CA THR A 119 1.97 5.44 -10.73
C THR A 119 1.81 5.40 -9.21
N PHE A 120 2.57 6.25 -8.52
CA PHE A 120 2.70 6.24 -7.06
C PHE A 120 2.53 7.63 -6.49
N VAL A 121 1.90 7.76 -5.32
CA VAL A 121 1.98 9.00 -4.54
C VAL A 121 3.10 8.86 -3.53
N SER A 122 4.08 9.74 -3.62
CA SER A 122 5.15 9.86 -2.64
C SER A 122 4.92 11.07 -1.76
N GLY A 123 5.24 10.93 -0.48
CA GLY A 123 5.47 12.04 0.44
C GLY A 123 6.88 11.91 1.02
N GLY A 124 7.38 12.94 1.69
CA GLY A 124 8.68 12.82 2.34
C GLY A 124 9.87 13.15 1.48
N VAL A 125 9.68 13.73 0.29
CA VAL A 125 10.81 13.98 -0.60
C VAL A 125 11.36 15.39 -0.37
N ASP A 126 12.68 15.50 -0.29
CA ASP A 126 13.35 16.79 -0.13
C ASP A 126 13.12 17.67 -1.37
N GLN A 127 12.74 18.93 -1.15
CA GLN A 127 12.60 19.89 -2.23
C GLN A 127 13.94 20.20 -2.91
N SER A 128 15.06 20.12 -2.19
CA SER A 128 16.38 20.45 -2.74
C SER A 128 16.92 19.36 -3.68
N SER A 129 16.66 18.09 -3.35
CA SER A 129 16.99 16.95 -4.22
C SER A 129 16.07 16.84 -5.45
N GLN A 130 15.02 17.67 -5.51
CA GLN A 130 14.00 17.71 -6.56
C GLN A 130 14.25 18.80 -7.62
N LEU A 131 15.32 19.61 -7.49
CA LEU A 131 15.71 20.56 -8.52
C LEU A 131 15.95 19.79 -9.84
N ASN A 132 15.02 19.95 -10.79
CA ASN A 132 14.97 19.31 -12.12
C ASN A 132 14.38 17.90 -12.22
N VAL A 133 13.74 17.37 -11.19
CA VAL A 133 12.99 16.09 -11.29
C VAL A 133 11.55 16.36 -11.74
N ALA A 134 11.16 15.83 -12.89
CA ALA A 134 9.81 16.00 -13.42
C ALA A 134 8.79 15.14 -12.65
N GLY A 135 7.91 15.78 -11.88
CA GLY A 135 6.80 15.14 -11.16
C GLY A 135 5.53 16.01 -11.19
N VAL A 136 4.36 15.37 -11.02
CA VAL A 136 3.10 16.11 -10.82
C VAL A 136 3.12 16.59 -9.38
N GLY A 137 3.47 17.87 -9.18
CA GLY A 137 3.71 18.46 -7.85
C GLY A 137 4.79 19.53 -7.82
N GLY A 138 5.58 19.68 -8.90
CA GLY A 138 6.41 20.87 -9.15
C GLY A 138 7.49 21.18 -8.11
N GLY A 139 8.05 20.17 -7.43
CA GLY A 139 9.04 20.35 -6.36
C GLY A 139 8.46 20.39 -4.95
N SER A 140 7.16 20.09 -4.78
CA SER A 140 6.56 19.94 -3.45
C SER A 140 6.97 18.62 -2.77
N THR A 141 6.81 18.49 -1.47
CA THR A 141 7.20 17.25 -0.75
C THR A 141 6.29 16.05 -1.05
N VAL A 142 5.06 16.31 -1.50
CA VAL A 142 4.07 15.29 -1.90
C VAL A 142 3.82 15.39 -3.40
N GLN A 143 4.08 14.30 -4.14
CA GLN A 143 4.03 14.27 -5.60
C GLN A 143 3.57 12.93 -6.14
N ILE A 144 3.20 12.91 -7.42
CA ILE A 144 3.00 11.66 -8.17
C ILE A 144 4.26 11.32 -8.96
N PHE A 145 4.73 10.08 -8.80
CA PHE A 145 5.85 9.51 -9.53
C PHE A 145 5.41 8.41 -10.51
N LYS A 146 6.15 8.29 -11.61
CA LYS A 146 6.03 7.20 -12.59
C LYS A 146 6.86 5.97 -12.19
N SER A 147 7.68 6.09 -11.15
CA SER A 147 8.41 5.01 -10.51
C SER A 147 8.22 5.09 -8.99
N TRP A 148 8.42 3.98 -8.32
CA TRP A 148 8.37 3.79 -6.87
C TRP A 148 9.48 4.60 -6.17
N ASN A 149 10.58 4.88 -6.87
CA ASN A 149 11.62 5.82 -6.46
C ASN A 149 12.33 6.41 -7.68
N PRO A 150 12.36 7.75 -7.87
CA PRO A 150 13.06 8.37 -9.00
C PRO A 150 14.56 8.59 -8.75
N ALA A 151 15.07 8.31 -7.55
CA ALA A 151 16.48 8.51 -7.21
C ALA A 151 17.39 7.58 -8.03
N PRO A 152 18.52 8.09 -8.58
CA PRO A 152 19.50 7.26 -9.27
C PRO A 152 20.04 6.14 -8.37
N GLY A 153 20.06 4.91 -8.89
CA GLY A 153 20.52 3.74 -8.15
C GLY A 153 19.55 3.24 -7.09
N ALA A 154 18.29 3.69 -7.09
CA ALA A 154 17.27 3.14 -6.20
C ALA A 154 17.01 1.66 -6.47
N GLU A 155 16.91 0.89 -5.40
CA GLU A 155 16.60 -0.53 -5.39
C GLU A 155 15.15 -0.74 -4.98
N TYR A 156 14.47 -1.63 -5.71
CA TYR A 156 13.13 -2.07 -5.36
C TYR A 156 13.20 -3.12 -4.26
N LEU A 157 12.52 -2.87 -3.14
CA LEU A 157 12.49 -3.78 -2.00
C LEU A 157 11.18 -4.61 -1.94
N GLY A 158 10.25 -4.39 -2.86
CA GLY A 158 8.97 -5.09 -2.89
C GLY A 158 7.79 -4.23 -2.44
N TRP A 159 6.60 -4.84 -2.45
CA TRP A 159 5.35 -4.23 -2.00
C TRP A 159 4.70 -5.07 -0.90
N ALA A 160 3.87 -4.44 -0.07
CA ALA A 160 3.02 -5.12 0.90
C ALA A 160 1.62 -4.49 0.94
N PRO A 161 0.57 -5.25 1.30
CA PRO A 161 -0.68 -4.64 1.71
C PRO A 161 -0.46 -3.76 2.96
N PRO A 162 -1.25 -2.70 3.15
CA PRO A 162 -1.24 -1.97 4.41
C PRO A 162 -1.65 -2.91 5.57
N PRO A 163 -1.16 -2.68 6.80
CA PRO A 163 -1.58 -3.45 7.97
C PRO A 163 -3.10 -3.58 8.05
N ALA A 164 -3.57 -4.80 8.38
CA ALA A 164 -5.00 -5.09 8.42
C ALA A 164 -5.76 -4.18 9.39
N THR A 165 -5.12 -3.76 10.48
CA THR A 165 -5.68 -2.90 11.53
C THR A 165 -5.78 -1.42 11.15
N TRP A 166 -5.14 -0.98 10.06
CA TRP A 166 -5.18 0.42 9.67
C TRP A 166 -6.51 0.76 8.94
N PRO A 167 -7.22 1.81 9.36
CA PRO A 167 -8.59 2.06 8.92
C PRO A 167 -8.72 2.64 7.51
N GLY A 168 -7.74 3.40 7.00
CA GLY A 168 -7.91 4.21 5.78
C GLY A 168 -8.79 5.44 6.01
N VAL A 169 -8.38 6.63 5.53
CA VAL A 169 -9.11 7.90 5.72
C VAL A 169 -9.54 8.58 4.45
#